data_AF-A0A2G5K9B9-F1
#
_entry.id   AF-A0A2G5K9B9-F1
#
_cell.length_a   1.000
_cell.length_b   1.000
_cell.length_c   1.000
_cell.angle_alpha   90.00
_cell.angle_beta   90.00
_cell.angle_gamma   90.00
#
_symmetry.space_group_name_H-M   'P 1'
#
loop_
_entity.id
_entity.type
_entity.pdbx_description
1 polymer ?
#
loop_
_entity_poly.entity_id
_entity_poly.type
_entity_poly.pdbx_seq_one_letter_code
_entity_poly.pdbx_strand_id
1 'polypeptide(L)'
;MTTNIALVGIGKIAIDQHIPAIMASPDWELAATVSRNNTVKDVENYTDMDAMLKQRPDIPVVSLSIPPAPRYEYAKSAIAAGRHVMLEKPPGASLSEVQILQDLANDAGISLYATWHSREAADVAAAKQWLSDKKLHDLTITWKEDVRRWHPGQEWIWQPAGMGVFDPGINALSIVTEILPDPIHLRSANLVIPKNKQTPIAADLDFSHPSGATVRAEFDFRQPEEQIWEIKATTDAGVMRLIDGGAKLFVDDERLSIKHTNPLSGEYPRLYQNMFQLIANSASDVDLRPMTLILDAFTLGNREMTDAFIE
;
A
#
# COMPACT_ATOMS: atom_id res chain seq x y z
N MET A 1 -5.47 1.01 -28.62
CA MET A 1 -6.37 2.10 -28.19
C MET A 1 -6.05 2.35 -26.74
N THR A 2 -5.82 3.60 -26.35
CA THR A 2 -5.64 4.00 -24.96
C THR A 2 -6.98 3.92 -24.23
N THR A 3 -6.95 3.65 -22.92
CA THR A 3 -8.12 3.64 -22.05
C THR A 3 -8.17 4.95 -21.29
N ASN A 4 -9.31 5.65 -21.35
CA ASN A 4 -9.49 6.87 -20.57
C ASN A 4 -9.57 6.55 -19.08
N ILE A 5 -8.84 7.31 -18.27
CA ILE A 5 -8.85 7.21 -16.80
C ILE A 5 -9.05 8.58 -16.16
N ALA A 6 -9.79 8.62 -15.07
CA ALA A 6 -9.88 9.77 -14.17
C ALA A 6 -9.05 9.55 -12.91
N LEU A 7 -8.32 10.59 -12.47
CA LEU A 7 -7.57 10.58 -11.21
C LEU A 7 -8.23 11.49 -10.17
N VAL A 8 -8.53 10.95 -8.99
CA VAL A 8 -9.25 11.64 -7.92
C VAL A 8 -8.31 11.88 -6.75
N GLY A 9 -8.18 13.15 -6.34
CA GLY A 9 -7.27 13.57 -5.28
C GLY A 9 -5.87 13.87 -5.79
N ILE A 10 -5.61 15.13 -6.15
CA ILE A 10 -4.31 15.57 -6.68
C ILE A 10 -3.41 16.05 -5.52
N GLY A 11 -3.08 15.13 -4.61
CA GLY A 11 -2.11 15.35 -3.52
C GLY A 11 -0.66 15.13 -3.95
N LYS A 12 0.26 15.14 -2.99
CA LYS A 12 1.70 14.94 -3.24
C LYS A 12 1.98 13.62 -3.97
N ILE A 13 1.39 12.51 -3.50
CA ILE A 13 1.60 11.21 -4.13
C ILE A 13 1.04 11.14 -5.56
N ALA A 14 -0.08 11.81 -5.82
CA ALA A 14 -0.64 11.91 -7.16
C ALA A 14 0.30 12.65 -8.11
N ILE A 15 0.88 13.76 -7.67
CA ILE A 15 1.82 14.59 -8.43
C ILE A 15 3.14 13.84 -8.68
N ASP A 16 3.68 13.21 -7.64
CA ASP A 16 5.01 12.61 -7.70
C ASP A 16 5.01 11.23 -8.37
N GLN A 17 3.89 10.49 -8.34
CA GLN A 17 3.84 9.08 -8.75
C GLN A 17 2.71 8.77 -9.74
N HIS A 18 1.44 9.05 -9.40
CA HIS A 18 0.32 8.64 -10.25
C HIS A 18 0.33 9.34 -11.61
N ILE A 19 0.47 10.67 -11.64
CA ILE A 19 0.43 11.45 -12.88
C ILE A 19 1.58 11.05 -13.81
N PRO A 20 2.85 11.00 -13.37
CA PRO A 20 3.94 10.52 -14.23
C PRO A 20 3.73 9.10 -14.75
N ALA A 21 3.22 8.19 -13.91
CA ALA A 21 2.99 6.80 -14.31
C ALA A 21 1.88 6.66 -15.36
N ILE A 22 0.76 7.40 -15.21
CA ILE A 22 -0.31 7.43 -16.21
C ILE A 22 0.19 8.06 -17.51
N MET A 23 0.82 9.24 -17.43
CA MET A 23 1.28 9.99 -18.60
C MET A 23 2.34 9.27 -19.42
N ALA A 24 3.17 8.43 -18.78
CA ALA A 24 4.20 7.64 -19.45
C ALA A 24 3.67 6.31 -20.00
N SER A 25 2.45 5.89 -19.65
CA SER A 25 1.89 4.62 -20.07
C SER A 25 1.33 4.69 -21.49
N PRO A 26 1.59 3.68 -22.35
CA PRO A 26 0.95 3.59 -23.67
C PRO A 26 -0.51 3.10 -23.59
N ASP A 27 -0.97 2.64 -22.43
CA ASP A 27 -2.27 2.01 -22.24
C ASP A 27 -3.33 2.99 -21.72
N TRP A 28 -2.91 4.14 -21.17
CA TRP A 28 -3.76 5.08 -20.47
C TRP A 28 -3.75 6.48 -21.07
N GLU A 29 -4.90 7.14 -20.98
CA GLU A 29 -5.04 8.57 -21.23
C GLU A 29 -5.70 9.22 -20.00
N LEU A 30 -4.99 10.13 -19.31
CA LEU A 30 -5.56 10.87 -18.18
C LEU A 30 -6.56 11.88 -18.71
N ALA A 31 -7.81 11.45 -18.76
CA ALA A 31 -8.86 12.15 -19.46
C ALA A 31 -9.57 13.19 -18.58
N ALA A 32 -9.50 13.03 -17.25
CA ALA A 32 -10.02 13.99 -16.28
C ALA A 32 -9.32 13.87 -14.91
N THR A 33 -9.39 14.93 -14.11
CA THR A 33 -9.05 14.90 -12.69
C THR A 33 -10.20 15.38 -11.82
N VAL A 34 -10.28 14.90 -10.58
CA VAL A 34 -11.23 15.40 -9.57
C VAL A 34 -10.46 15.89 -8.36
N SER A 35 -10.39 17.20 -8.16
CA SER A 35 -9.65 17.83 -7.07
C SER A 35 -10.09 19.29 -6.86
N ARG A 36 -10.09 19.72 -5.60
CA ARG A 36 -10.43 21.10 -5.20
C ARG A 36 -9.24 22.05 -5.20
N ASN A 37 -8.04 21.54 -4.96
CA ASN A 37 -6.88 22.37 -4.61
C ASN A 37 -5.84 22.43 -5.73
N ASN A 38 -5.63 21.31 -6.42
CA ASN A 38 -4.63 21.17 -7.47
C ASN A 38 -5.28 20.69 -8.77
N THR A 39 -4.73 21.14 -9.89
CA THR A 39 -5.13 20.74 -11.25
C THR A 39 -3.93 20.17 -11.99
N VAL A 40 -4.18 19.42 -13.07
CA VAL A 40 -3.13 18.93 -13.96
C VAL A 40 -3.21 19.70 -15.26
N LYS A 41 -2.06 20.19 -15.72
CA LYS A 41 -1.99 21.00 -16.93
C LYS A 41 -2.52 20.19 -18.13
N ASP A 42 -3.32 20.84 -18.96
CA ASP A 42 -3.88 20.26 -20.20
C ASP A 42 -4.81 19.05 -19.98
N VAL A 43 -5.29 18.85 -18.73
CA VAL A 43 -6.29 17.84 -18.36
C VAL A 43 -7.52 18.54 -17.77
N GLU A 44 -8.70 18.10 -18.18
CA GLU A 44 -9.96 18.63 -17.65
C GLU A 44 -10.11 18.35 -16.15
N ASN A 45 -10.38 19.37 -15.34
CA ASN A 45 -10.52 19.23 -13.90
C ASN A 45 -11.95 19.49 -13.42
N TYR A 46 -12.43 18.61 -12.55
CA TYR A 46 -13.68 18.71 -11.82
C TYR A 46 -13.41 18.89 -10.33
N THR A 47 -14.33 19.52 -9.62
CA THR A 47 -14.29 19.63 -8.14
C THR A 47 -15.29 18.71 -7.45
N ASP A 48 -16.15 18.09 -8.24
CA ASP A 48 -17.24 17.20 -7.83
C ASP A 48 -17.21 15.92 -8.66
N MET A 49 -17.28 14.78 -7.96
CA MET A 49 -17.15 13.46 -8.57
C MET A 49 -18.37 13.10 -9.42
N ASP A 50 -19.56 13.37 -8.92
CA ASP A 50 -20.80 13.02 -9.60
C ASP A 50 -20.97 13.83 -10.90
N ALA A 51 -20.55 15.10 -10.88
CA ALA A 51 -20.47 15.92 -12.08
C ALA A 51 -19.55 15.33 -13.14
N MET A 52 -18.36 14.85 -12.75
CA MET A 52 -17.42 14.19 -13.65
C MET A 52 -18.03 12.91 -14.23
N LEU A 53 -18.55 12.03 -13.38
CA LEU A 53 -19.16 10.75 -13.80
C LEU A 53 -20.33 10.95 -14.77
N LYS A 54 -21.12 12.02 -14.60
CA LYS A 54 -22.23 12.37 -15.49
C LYS A 54 -21.77 12.96 -16.83
N GLN A 55 -20.76 13.82 -16.81
CA GLN A 55 -20.30 14.56 -18.01
C GLN A 55 -19.33 13.75 -18.86
N ARG A 56 -18.63 12.78 -18.26
CA ARG A 56 -17.60 11.96 -18.90
C ARG A 56 -17.95 10.47 -18.91
N PRO A 57 -19.08 10.08 -19.56
CA PRO A 57 -19.44 8.68 -19.64
C PRO A 57 -18.41 7.82 -20.42
N ASP A 58 -17.51 8.48 -21.16
CA ASP A 58 -16.41 7.89 -21.93
C ASP A 58 -15.21 7.43 -21.08
N ILE A 59 -15.15 7.75 -19.78
CA ILE A 59 -14.04 7.37 -18.89
C ILE A 59 -14.40 6.08 -18.14
N PRO A 60 -13.93 4.88 -18.52
CA PRO A 60 -14.29 3.63 -17.85
C PRO A 60 -13.60 3.39 -16.50
N VAL A 61 -12.53 4.11 -16.17
CA VAL A 61 -11.70 3.83 -14.99
C VAL A 61 -11.51 5.05 -14.10
N VAL A 62 -11.57 4.83 -12.79
CA VAL A 62 -11.32 5.83 -11.75
C VAL A 62 -10.20 5.33 -10.83
N SER A 63 -9.14 6.13 -10.67
CA SER A 63 -8.09 5.92 -9.67
C SER A 63 -8.25 6.90 -8.50
N LEU A 64 -8.30 6.37 -7.27
CA LEU A 64 -8.58 7.13 -6.05
C LEU A 64 -7.32 7.28 -5.19
N SER A 65 -6.64 8.42 -5.31
CA SER A 65 -5.46 8.82 -4.52
C SER A 65 -5.79 9.83 -3.40
N ILE A 66 -7.02 9.78 -2.89
CA ILE A 66 -7.48 10.52 -1.69
C ILE A 66 -7.18 9.74 -0.41
N PRO A 67 -7.19 10.36 0.79
CA PRO A 67 -7.06 9.63 2.05
C PRO A 67 -8.13 8.54 2.25
N PRO A 68 -7.93 7.56 3.16
CA PRO A 68 -8.84 6.43 3.32
C PRO A 68 -10.26 6.79 3.75
N ALA A 69 -10.41 7.71 4.72
CA ALA A 69 -11.71 8.05 5.30
C ALA A 69 -12.79 8.47 4.27
N PRO A 70 -12.54 9.38 3.32
CA PRO A 70 -13.52 9.72 2.29
C PRO A 70 -13.64 8.67 1.17
N ARG A 71 -12.74 7.69 1.07
CA ARG A 71 -12.59 6.87 -0.14
C ARG A 71 -13.79 5.98 -0.44
N TYR A 72 -14.44 5.45 0.60
CA TYR A 72 -15.58 4.54 0.44
C TYR A 72 -16.69 5.15 -0.43
N GLU A 73 -17.12 6.38 -0.13
CA GLU A 73 -18.20 7.03 -0.89
C GLU A 73 -17.81 7.31 -2.34
N TYR A 74 -16.56 7.74 -2.59
CA TYR A 74 -16.06 7.96 -3.96
C TYR A 74 -15.99 6.66 -4.77
N ALA A 75 -15.51 5.57 -4.15
CA ALA A 75 -15.43 4.26 -4.78
C ALA A 75 -16.84 3.73 -5.09
N LYS A 76 -17.75 3.81 -4.12
CA LYS A 76 -19.14 3.40 -4.29
C LYS A 76 -19.85 4.16 -5.42
N SER A 77 -19.68 5.49 -5.51
CA SER A 77 -20.24 6.28 -6.62
C SER A 77 -19.67 5.86 -7.98
N ALA A 78 -18.36 5.60 -8.06
CA ALA A 78 -17.72 5.14 -9.29
C ALA A 78 -18.24 3.74 -9.71
N ILE A 79 -18.35 2.80 -8.77
CA ILE A 79 -18.90 1.45 -9.02
C ILE A 79 -20.35 1.54 -9.47
N ALA A 80 -21.18 2.34 -8.80
CA ALA A 80 -22.59 2.55 -9.18
C ALA A 80 -22.73 3.17 -10.58
N ALA A 81 -21.75 3.94 -11.04
CA ALA A 81 -21.66 4.49 -12.39
C ALA A 81 -21.04 3.51 -13.41
N GLY A 82 -20.78 2.25 -13.04
CA GLY A 82 -20.22 1.21 -13.90
C GLY A 82 -18.74 1.39 -14.22
N ARG A 83 -17.97 2.05 -13.33
CA ARG A 83 -16.53 2.31 -13.54
C ARG A 83 -15.69 1.27 -12.82
N HIS A 84 -14.60 0.86 -13.46
CA HIS A 84 -13.52 0.16 -12.79
C HIS A 84 -12.84 1.09 -11.79
N VAL A 85 -12.41 0.54 -10.64
CA VAL A 85 -11.89 1.36 -9.54
C VAL A 85 -10.53 0.83 -9.07
N MET A 86 -9.58 1.75 -8.96
CA MET A 86 -8.26 1.53 -8.36
C MET A 86 -8.16 2.33 -7.07
N LEU A 87 -7.86 1.67 -5.95
CA LEU A 87 -7.81 2.24 -4.60
C LEU A 87 -6.36 2.35 -4.12
N GLU A 88 -5.92 3.55 -3.72
CA GLU A 88 -4.64 3.69 -3.01
C GLU A 88 -4.60 2.96 -1.68
N LYS A 89 -3.39 2.63 -1.21
CA LYS A 89 -3.17 2.00 0.09
C LYS A 89 -3.42 2.98 1.25
N PRO A 90 -3.90 2.48 2.40
CA PRO A 90 -4.68 1.25 2.55
C PRO A 90 -6.01 1.40 1.78
N PRO A 91 -6.61 0.32 1.25
CA PRO A 91 -7.75 0.41 0.33
C PRO A 91 -9.01 1.06 0.94
N GLY A 92 -9.19 1.01 2.25
CA GLY A 92 -10.28 1.69 2.98
C GLY A 92 -9.89 2.00 4.42
N ALA A 93 -10.79 2.63 5.17
CA ALA A 93 -10.57 2.90 6.59
C ALA A 93 -10.91 1.69 7.48
N SER A 94 -11.73 0.76 6.97
CA SER A 94 -12.08 -0.50 7.63
C SER A 94 -12.12 -1.67 6.65
N LEU A 95 -11.96 -2.91 7.15
CA LEU A 95 -12.14 -4.12 6.32
C LEU A 95 -13.57 -4.22 5.78
N SER A 96 -14.57 -3.84 6.58
CA SER A 96 -15.98 -3.87 6.19
C SER A 96 -16.28 -2.97 4.99
N GLU A 97 -15.69 -1.77 4.94
CA GLU A 97 -15.84 -0.88 3.78
C GLU A 97 -15.33 -1.57 2.50
N VAL A 98 -14.13 -2.15 2.56
CA VAL A 98 -13.51 -2.74 1.37
C VAL A 98 -14.21 -4.02 0.95
N GLN A 99 -14.69 -4.83 1.90
CA GLN A 99 -15.51 -6.01 1.58
C GLN A 99 -16.80 -5.61 0.86
N ILE A 100 -17.50 -4.58 1.37
CA ILE A 100 -18.71 -4.06 0.71
C ILE A 100 -18.39 -3.55 -0.71
N LEU A 101 -17.28 -2.83 -0.89
CA LEU A 101 -16.86 -2.38 -2.22
C LEU A 101 -16.53 -3.54 -3.16
N GLN A 102 -15.90 -4.61 -2.66
CA GLN A 102 -15.64 -5.81 -3.44
C GLN A 102 -16.93 -6.49 -3.88
N ASP A 103 -17.90 -6.64 -2.99
CA ASP A 103 -19.21 -7.22 -3.31
C ASP A 103 -19.95 -6.37 -4.36
N LEU A 104 -19.96 -5.04 -4.19
CA LEU A 104 -20.55 -4.12 -5.17
C LEU A 104 -19.86 -4.17 -6.54
N ALA A 105 -18.53 -4.31 -6.56
CA ALA A 105 -17.77 -4.42 -7.80
C ALA A 105 -18.08 -5.73 -8.55
N ASN A 106 -18.18 -6.83 -7.81
CA ASN A 106 -18.56 -8.14 -8.35
C ASN A 106 -19.98 -8.10 -8.93
N ASP A 107 -20.94 -7.53 -8.19
CA ASP A 107 -22.33 -7.39 -8.63
C ASP A 107 -22.46 -6.52 -9.89
N ALA A 108 -21.64 -5.47 -10.00
CA ALA A 108 -21.59 -4.59 -11.17
C ALA A 108 -20.80 -5.17 -12.35
N GLY A 109 -20.06 -6.28 -12.15
CA GLY A 109 -19.19 -6.86 -13.17
C GLY A 109 -17.99 -5.98 -13.53
N ILE A 110 -17.48 -5.18 -12.58
CA ILE A 110 -16.32 -4.29 -12.79
C ILE A 110 -15.11 -4.77 -11.99
N SER A 111 -13.92 -4.53 -12.53
CA SER A 111 -12.64 -4.67 -11.81
C SER A 111 -12.49 -3.66 -10.67
N LEU A 112 -12.20 -4.16 -9.47
CA LEU A 112 -11.72 -3.41 -8.31
C LEU A 112 -10.29 -3.83 -8.00
N TYR A 113 -9.41 -2.85 -7.80
CA TYR A 113 -8.00 -3.09 -7.46
C TYR A 113 -7.60 -2.34 -6.18
N ALA A 114 -7.27 -3.09 -5.13
CA ALA A 114 -6.61 -2.56 -3.92
C ALA A 114 -5.10 -2.56 -4.13
N THR A 115 -4.49 -1.38 -4.28
CA THR A 115 -3.07 -1.30 -4.64
C THR A 115 -2.18 -1.46 -3.41
N TRP A 116 -1.01 -2.07 -3.65
CA TRP A 116 0.07 -2.16 -2.68
C TRP A 116 1.39 -1.82 -3.39
N HIS A 117 1.72 -0.53 -3.53
CA HIS A 117 2.85 -0.09 -4.36
C HIS A 117 4.17 -0.80 -4.00
N SER A 118 4.42 -1.06 -2.73
CA SER A 118 5.63 -1.76 -2.27
C SER A 118 5.71 -3.24 -2.69
N ARG A 119 4.60 -3.91 -3.04
CA ARG A 119 4.66 -5.24 -3.68
C ARG A 119 5.25 -5.19 -5.07
N GLU A 120 5.11 -4.04 -5.72
CA GLU A 120 5.68 -3.80 -7.04
C GLU A 120 7.13 -3.30 -6.95
N ALA A 121 7.79 -3.31 -5.79
CA ALA A 121 9.21 -2.94 -5.73
C ALA A 121 10.07 -3.95 -6.51
N ALA A 122 11.17 -3.47 -7.10
CA ALA A 122 11.89 -4.17 -8.17
C ALA A 122 12.25 -5.64 -7.90
N ASP A 123 12.65 -5.98 -6.67
CA ASP A 123 13.14 -7.32 -6.36
C ASP A 123 12.15 -8.14 -5.51
N VAL A 124 10.92 -7.65 -5.29
CA VAL A 124 9.89 -8.39 -4.52
C VAL A 124 9.49 -9.69 -5.23
N ALA A 125 9.31 -9.65 -6.55
CA ALA A 125 9.01 -10.84 -7.33
C ALA A 125 10.13 -11.89 -7.27
N ALA A 126 11.41 -11.43 -7.30
CA ALA A 126 12.56 -12.31 -7.16
C ALA A 126 12.66 -12.90 -5.74
N ALA A 127 12.36 -12.11 -4.71
CA ALA A 127 12.32 -12.56 -3.32
C ALA A 127 11.24 -13.63 -3.11
N LYS A 128 10.03 -13.41 -3.65
CA LYS A 128 8.93 -14.40 -3.66
C LYS A 128 9.35 -15.69 -4.33
N GLN A 129 9.94 -15.59 -5.53
CA GLN A 129 10.42 -16.77 -6.26
C GLN A 129 11.47 -17.53 -5.46
N TRP A 130 12.45 -16.82 -4.87
CA TRP A 130 13.49 -17.45 -4.08
C TRP A 130 12.95 -18.14 -2.82
N LEU A 131 11.97 -17.55 -2.12
CA LEU A 131 11.38 -18.16 -0.91
C LEU A 131 10.43 -19.32 -1.19
N SER A 132 9.89 -19.44 -2.41
CA SER A 132 8.76 -20.31 -2.73
C SER A 132 8.97 -21.80 -2.42
N ASP A 133 10.21 -22.28 -2.39
CA ASP A 133 10.57 -23.69 -2.18
C ASP A 133 11.41 -23.94 -0.92
N LYS A 134 11.54 -22.95 -0.03
CA LYS A 134 12.44 -23.00 1.13
C LYS A 134 11.69 -23.15 2.44
N LYS A 135 12.33 -23.83 3.40
CA LYS A 135 11.82 -23.90 4.76
C LYS A 135 12.27 -22.69 5.54
N LEU A 136 11.32 -21.84 5.93
CA LEU A 136 11.58 -20.69 6.78
C LEU A 136 11.94 -21.11 8.22
N HIS A 137 12.91 -20.43 8.82
CA HIS A 137 13.30 -20.58 10.23
C HIS A 137 13.02 -19.31 11.03
N ASP A 138 13.44 -18.16 10.52
CA ASP A 138 13.21 -16.83 11.11
C ASP A 138 12.91 -15.82 10.00
N LEU A 139 11.96 -14.92 10.24
CA LEU A 139 11.76 -13.70 9.47
C LEU A 139 11.65 -12.51 10.41
N THR A 140 12.47 -11.49 10.17
CA THR A 140 12.45 -10.23 10.91
C THR A 140 12.23 -9.08 9.95
N ILE A 141 11.25 -8.22 10.27
CA ILE A 141 10.97 -6.98 9.56
C ILE A 141 11.47 -5.84 10.43
N THR A 142 12.36 -5.00 9.89
CA THR A 142 12.84 -3.78 10.56
C THR A 142 12.47 -2.60 9.69
N TRP A 143 11.47 -1.82 10.14
CA TRP A 143 10.92 -0.68 9.42
C TRP A 143 10.98 0.57 10.30
N LYS A 144 12.09 1.30 10.22
CA LYS A 144 12.42 2.38 11.14
C LYS A 144 12.77 3.63 10.36
N GLU A 145 12.01 4.70 10.57
CA GLU A 145 12.22 5.98 9.90
C GLU A 145 11.90 7.16 10.85
N ASP A 146 12.33 8.37 10.52
CA ASP A 146 11.95 9.58 11.27
C ASP A 146 10.68 10.19 10.67
N VAL A 147 9.60 10.19 11.45
CA VAL A 147 8.32 10.79 11.04
C VAL A 147 8.46 12.27 10.65
N ARG A 148 9.37 13.02 11.28
CA ARG A 148 9.60 14.44 10.95
C ARG A 148 10.26 14.63 9.60
N ARG A 149 10.99 13.62 9.13
CA ARG A 149 11.67 13.63 7.83
C ARG A 149 10.73 13.19 6.71
N TRP A 150 9.96 12.13 6.93
CA TRP A 150 9.16 11.48 5.88
C TRP A 150 7.70 11.93 5.84
N HIS A 151 7.15 12.36 6.97
CA HIS A 151 5.77 12.80 7.11
C HIS A 151 5.63 14.19 7.76
N PRO A 152 6.43 15.21 7.34
CA PRO A 152 6.44 16.51 7.99
C PRO A 152 5.04 17.17 7.98
N GLY A 153 4.54 17.53 9.16
CA GLY A 153 3.27 18.22 9.35
C GLY A 153 2.01 17.41 8.98
N GLN A 154 2.11 16.09 8.79
CA GLN A 154 0.95 15.27 8.45
C GLN A 154 0.12 14.91 9.69
N GLU A 155 -0.89 15.71 10.02
CA GLU A 155 -1.72 15.45 11.21
C GLU A 155 -2.64 14.23 11.11
N TRP A 156 -2.99 13.81 9.88
CA TRP A 156 -3.96 12.75 9.66
C TRP A 156 -3.49 11.37 10.18
N ILE A 157 -2.17 11.09 10.13
CA ILE A 157 -1.61 9.80 10.60
C ILE A 157 -1.85 9.59 12.10
N TRP A 158 -2.06 10.69 12.84
CA TRP A 158 -2.27 10.71 14.29
C TRP A 158 -3.74 10.64 14.73
N GLN A 159 -4.68 10.72 13.77
CA GLN A 159 -6.13 10.68 14.02
C GLN A 159 -6.65 9.24 14.01
N PRO A 160 -7.89 8.98 14.49
CA PRO A 160 -8.54 7.68 14.26
C PRO A 160 -8.53 7.30 12.77
N ALA A 161 -8.27 6.02 12.48
CA ALA A 161 -8.01 5.49 11.14
C ALA A 161 -6.72 6.02 10.44
N GLY A 162 -5.91 6.83 11.11
CA GLY A 162 -4.64 7.36 10.59
C GLY A 162 -3.47 6.36 10.62
N MET A 163 -3.64 5.23 11.32
CA MET A 163 -2.67 4.12 11.44
C MET A 163 -1.34 4.43 12.17
N GLY A 164 -0.87 5.67 12.22
CA GLY A 164 0.40 6.03 12.85
C GLY A 164 1.57 5.33 12.14
N VAL A 165 2.45 4.69 12.91
CA VAL A 165 3.60 3.93 12.38
C VAL A 165 3.20 2.80 11.42
N PHE A 166 1.94 2.37 11.45
CA PHE A 166 1.42 1.40 10.49
C PHE A 166 1.17 1.98 9.09
N ASP A 167 1.20 3.30 8.87
CA ASP A 167 1.12 3.87 7.51
C ASP A 167 2.31 3.45 6.62
N PRO A 168 3.58 3.56 7.06
CA PRO A 168 4.68 2.89 6.37
C PRO A 168 4.77 1.40 6.71
N GLY A 169 4.39 0.98 7.92
CA GLY A 169 4.46 -0.43 8.33
C GLY A 169 3.60 -1.37 7.45
N ILE A 170 2.46 -0.89 6.94
CA ILE A 170 1.61 -1.68 6.02
C ILE A 170 2.32 -2.00 4.71
N ASN A 171 3.26 -1.15 4.28
CA ASN A 171 4.05 -1.41 3.08
C ASN A 171 4.93 -2.65 3.29
N ALA A 172 5.57 -2.77 4.45
CA ALA A 172 6.36 -3.95 4.82
C ALA A 172 5.49 -5.21 4.90
N LEU A 173 4.33 -5.11 5.55
CA LEU A 173 3.38 -6.22 5.65
C LEU A 173 2.80 -6.61 4.29
N SER A 174 2.64 -5.65 3.37
CA SER A 174 2.23 -5.93 2.00
C SER A 174 3.26 -6.77 1.26
N ILE A 175 4.55 -6.50 1.43
CA ILE A 175 5.62 -7.32 0.86
C ILE A 175 5.63 -8.70 1.51
N VAL A 176 5.57 -8.78 2.85
CA VAL A 176 5.68 -10.05 3.58
C VAL A 176 4.55 -11.01 3.20
N THR A 177 3.32 -10.51 3.11
CA THR A 177 2.15 -11.30 2.68
C THR A 177 2.20 -11.69 1.18
N GLU A 178 3.02 -11.02 0.38
CA GLU A 178 3.25 -11.34 -1.02
C GLU A 178 4.34 -12.41 -1.20
N ILE A 179 5.44 -12.31 -0.45
CA ILE A 179 6.62 -13.17 -0.62
C ILE A 179 6.57 -14.47 0.19
N LEU A 180 5.83 -14.51 1.30
CA LEU A 180 5.71 -15.72 2.11
C LEU A 180 4.79 -16.75 1.43
N PRO A 181 5.22 -18.02 1.32
CA PRO A 181 4.38 -19.07 0.76
C PRO A 181 3.24 -19.46 1.70
N ASP A 182 3.50 -19.41 3.01
CA ASP A 182 2.55 -19.77 4.05
C ASP A 182 1.93 -18.51 4.69
N PRO A 183 0.61 -18.48 4.93
CA PRO A 183 -0.02 -17.38 5.62
C PRO A 183 0.40 -17.33 7.10
N ILE A 184 0.63 -16.12 7.59
CA ILE A 184 0.88 -15.83 9.01
C ILE A 184 -0.34 -15.12 9.63
N HIS A 185 -0.46 -15.18 10.95
CA HIS A 185 -1.41 -14.35 11.69
C HIS A 185 -0.75 -13.78 12.94
N LEU A 186 -1.26 -12.66 13.44
CA LEU A 186 -0.68 -12.01 14.61
C LEU A 186 -0.95 -12.81 15.88
N ARG A 187 0.08 -13.03 16.69
CA ARG A 187 -0.01 -13.66 18.00
C ARG A 187 -0.06 -12.63 19.13
N SER A 188 0.76 -11.58 19.04
CA SER A 188 0.80 -10.50 20.01
C SER A 188 1.39 -9.23 19.40
N ALA A 189 1.04 -8.08 19.96
CA ALA A 189 1.65 -6.80 19.62
C ALA A 189 1.86 -5.94 20.88
N ASN A 190 2.88 -5.08 20.85
CA ASN A 190 3.02 -3.96 21.76
C ASN A 190 2.97 -2.65 20.95
N LEU A 191 2.08 -1.74 21.31
CA LEU A 191 1.83 -0.49 20.60
C LEU A 191 2.22 0.68 21.50
N VAL A 192 3.23 1.44 21.09
CA VAL A 192 3.68 2.63 21.82
C VAL A 192 2.93 3.86 21.30
N ILE A 193 2.13 4.51 22.15
CA ILE A 193 1.20 5.58 21.76
C ILE A 193 1.55 6.89 22.48
N PRO A 194 1.87 7.97 21.76
CA PRO A 194 2.09 9.28 22.39
C PRO A 194 0.82 9.79 23.09
N LYS A 195 0.95 10.33 24.31
CA LYS A 195 -0.20 10.79 25.12
C LYS A 195 -1.12 11.84 24.49
N ASN A 196 -0.67 12.52 23.45
CA ASN A 196 -1.43 13.54 22.72
C ASN A 196 -1.94 13.08 21.34
N LYS A 197 -1.73 11.81 20.95
CA LYS A 197 -2.13 11.26 19.64
C LYS A 197 -3.03 10.02 19.81
N GLN A 198 -3.65 9.53 18.74
CA GLN A 198 -4.56 8.37 18.77
C GLN A 198 -3.97 7.08 18.20
N THR A 199 -2.84 7.18 17.50
CA THR A 199 -2.20 6.07 16.78
C THR A 199 -0.76 5.87 17.27
N PRO A 200 -0.21 4.65 17.14
CA PRO A 200 1.12 4.34 17.66
C PRO A 200 2.22 5.05 16.90
N ILE A 201 3.28 5.44 17.61
CA ILE A 201 4.55 5.92 17.06
C ILE A 201 5.56 4.77 16.87
N ALA A 202 5.38 3.66 17.58
CA ALA A 202 6.17 2.45 17.38
C ALA A 202 5.31 1.22 17.68
N ALA A 203 5.67 0.08 17.07
CA ALA A 203 4.99 -1.19 17.27
C ALA A 203 5.97 -2.36 17.14
N ASP A 204 5.89 -3.29 18.08
CA ASP A 204 6.54 -4.60 18.02
C ASP A 204 5.48 -5.67 17.79
N LEU A 205 5.65 -6.49 16.76
CA LEU A 205 4.71 -7.52 16.36
C LEU A 205 5.36 -8.89 16.39
N ASP A 206 4.61 -9.88 16.86
CA ASP A 206 4.99 -11.27 16.82
C ASP A 206 3.86 -12.08 16.17
N PHE A 207 4.23 -12.91 15.20
CA PHE A 207 3.31 -13.67 14.37
C PHE A 207 3.48 -15.17 14.56
N SER A 208 2.37 -15.89 14.43
CA SER A 208 2.37 -17.34 14.28
C SER A 208 2.63 -17.72 12.82
N HIS A 209 3.50 -18.71 12.61
CA HIS A 209 3.75 -19.36 11.33
C HIS A 209 3.33 -20.85 11.41
N PRO A 210 2.63 -21.40 10.41
CA PRO A 210 2.05 -22.76 10.50
C PRO A 210 3.10 -23.87 10.65
N SER A 211 4.31 -23.67 10.12
CA SER A 211 5.44 -24.63 10.26
C SER A 211 6.35 -24.35 11.46
N GLY A 212 6.01 -23.39 12.32
CA GLY A 212 6.76 -23.07 13.54
C GLY A 212 7.95 -22.12 13.36
N ALA A 213 8.11 -21.48 12.20
CA ALA A 213 9.09 -20.41 12.01
C ALA A 213 8.80 -19.22 12.93
N THR A 214 9.86 -18.53 13.37
CA THR A 214 9.71 -17.28 14.13
C THR A 214 9.49 -16.12 13.16
N VAL A 215 8.45 -15.32 13.34
CA VAL A 215 8.16 -14.17 12.47
C VAL A 215 7.86 -12.94 13.32
N ARG A 216 8.61 -11.85 13.14
CA ARG A 216 8.54 -10.64 13.95
C ARG A 216 8.65 -9.37 13.11
N ALA A 217 8.06 -8.27 13.60
CA ALA A 217 8.22 -6.94 13.02
C ALA A 217 8.52 -5.89 14.09
N GLU A 218 9.40 -4.97 13.76
CA GLU A 218 9.70 -3.76 14.54
C GLU A 218 9.45 -2.54 13.66
N PHE A 219 8.46 -1.74 14.05
CA PHE A 219 8.11 -0.47 13.40
C PHE A 219 8.42 0.68 14.35
N ASP A 220 9.18 1.68 13.90
CA ASP A 220 9.50 2.83 14.75
C ASP A 220 9.65 4.13 13.96
N PHE A 221 8.86 5.14 14.35
CA PHE A 221 8.94 6.50 13.79
C PHE A 221 9.97 7.42 14.46
N ARG A 222 10.72 6.90 15.43
CA ARG A 222 11.68 7.66 16.24
C ARG A 222 13.12 7.35 15.84
N GLN A 223 13.37 7.05 14.57
CA GLN A 223 14.71 6.69 14.05
C GLN A 223 15.42 7.92 13.44
N PRO A 224 16.16 8.73 14.23
CA PRO A 224 16.76 9.98 13.75
C PRO A 224 17.99 9.75 12.85
N GLU A 225 18.57 8.56 12.87
CA GLU A 225 19.81 8.24 12.16
C GLU A 225 19.54 7.62 10.78
N GLU A 226 20.21 6.50 10.47
CA GLU A 226 19.97 5.73 9.24
C GLU A 226 18.55 5.17 9.24
N GLN A 227 17.87 5.36 8.11
CA GLN A 227 16.51 4.88 7.88
C GLN A 227 16.60 3.44 7.40
N ILE A 228 15.80 2.55 8.00
CA ILE A 228 15.90 1.11 7.78
C ILE A 228 14.57 0.60 7.25
N TRP A 229 14.60 0.00 6.06
CA TRP A 229 13.47 -0.72 5.48
C TRP A 229 13.97 -2.08 5.00
N GLU A 230 14.03 -3.02 5.95
CA GLU A 230 14.61 -4.35 5.72
C GLU A 230 13.62 -5.46 6.10
N ILE A 231 13.57 -6.48 5.26
CA ILE A 231 12.98 -7.79 5.55
C ILE A 231 14.10 -8.82 5.43
N LYS A 232 14.40 -9.52 6.52
CA LYS A 232 15.41 -10.56 6.56
C LYS A 232 14.74 -11.91 6.82
N ALA A 233 15.02 -12.91 5.99
CA ALA A 233 14.53 -14.26 6.15
C ALA A 233 15.68 -15.26 6.19
N THR A 234 15.76 -16.05 7.25
CA THR A 234 16.68 -17.19 7.38
C THR A 234 15.95 -18.47 7.05
N THR A 235 16.52 -19.26 6.15
CA THR A 235 15.95 -20.51 5.65
C THR A 235 16.93 -21.68 5.80
N ASP A 236 16.50 -22.86 5.42
CA ASP A 236 17.36 -24.05 5.26
C ASP A 236 18.34 -23.96 4.08
N ALA A 237 18.18 -22.97 3.19
CA ALA A 237 18.97 -22.79 1.97
C ALA A 237 19.62 -21.40 1.87
N GLY A 238 19.87 -20.74 3.02
CA GLY A 238 20.58 -19.45 3.10
C GLY A 238 19.77 -18.34 3.74
N VAL A 239 20.35 -17.13 3.74
CA VAL A 239 19.76 -15.92 4.32
C VAL A 239 19.43 -14.91 3.23
N MET A 240 18.14 -14.61 3.09
CA MET A 240 17.65 -13.54 2.23
C MET A 240 17.58 -12.22 3.01
N ARG A 241 18.03 -11.13 2.38
CA ARG A 241 17.80 -9.76 2.85
C ARG A 241 17.19 -8.96 1.72
N LEU A 242 16.04 -8.37 1.97
CA LEU A 242 15.36 -7.46 1.07
C LEU A 242 15.36 -6.08 1.72
N ILE A 243 16.16 -5.16 1.18
CA ILE A 243 16.40 -3.82 1.74
C ILE A 243 15.85 -2.73 0.82
N ASP A 244 15.92 -1.47 1.28
CA ASP A 244 15.41 -0.29 0.58
C ASP A 244 13.95 -0.46 0.15
N GLY A 245 13.13 -1.01 1.05
CA GLY A 245 11.69 -1.15 0.81
C GLY A 245 11.31 -2.15 -0.28
N GLY A 246 12.18 -3.12 -0.59
CA GLY A 246 11.94 -4.08 -1.69
C GLY A 246 12.76 -3.82 -2.95
N ALA A 247 13.51 -2.71 -2.98
CA ALA A 247 14.33 -2.35 -4.13
C ALA A 247 15.60 -3.18 -4.28
N LYS A 248 16.08 -3.82 -3.20
CA LYS A 248 17.33 -4.60 -3.23
C LYS A 248 17.28 -5.92 -2.48
N LEU A 249 17.32 -7.03 -3.23
CA LEU A 249 17.52 -8.41 -2.77
C LEU A 249 18.99 -8.86 -2.67
N PHE A 250 19.35 -9.46 -1.55
CA PHE A 250 20.61 -10.17 -1.32
C PHE A 250 20.31 -11.58 -0.81
N VAL A 251 21.14 -12.55 -1.18
CA VAL A 251 21.16 -13.90 -0.61
C VAL A 251 22.58 -14.24 -0.22
N ASP A 252 22.80 -14.58 1.05
CA ASP A 252 24.13 -14.83 1.64
C ASP A 252 25.15 -13.73 1.28
N ASP A 253 24.71 -12.48 1.42
CA ASP A 253 25.42 -11.23 1.08
C ASP A 253 25.73 -11.00 -0.41
N GLU A 254 25.32 -11.91 -1.30
CA GLU A 254 25.40 -11.71 -2.74
C GLU A 254 24.16 -10.98 -3.28
N ARG A 255 24.38 -9.87 -3.98
CA ARG A 255 23.29 -9.11 -4.63
C ARG A 255 22.74 -9.91 -5.81
N LEU A 256 21.50 -10.38 -5.68
CA LEU A 256 20.73 -10.91 -6.80
C LEU A 256 20.17 -9.73 -7.59
N SER A 257 21.02 -9.05 -8.37
CA SER A 257 20.62 -7.82 -9.06
C SER A 257 19.72 -8.12 -10.25
N ILE A 258 18.63 -7.36 -10.38
CA ILE A 258 18.08 -6.97 -11.68
C ILE A 258 18.56 -5.53 -11.94
N LYS A 259 19.21 -5.28 -13.08
CA LYS A 259 19.67 -3.93 -13.46
C LYS A 259 18.46 -3.04 -13.77
N HIS A 260 17.92 -2.37 -12.75
CA HIS A 260 16.96 -1.28 -12.93
C HIS A 260 17.67 0.07 -12.73
N THR A 261 17.45 1.01 -13.65
CA THR A 261 18.02 2.37 -13.60
C THR A 261 17.46 3.20 -12.44
N ASN A 262 16.24 2.88 -11.99
CA ASN A 262 15.65 3.33 -10.73
C ASN A 262 14.62 2.27 -10.28
N PRO A 263 14.94 1.42 -9.28
CA PRO A 263 14.10 0.27 -8.92
C PRO A 263 12.73 0.65 -8.33
N LEU A 264 12.64 1.79 -7.64
CA LEU A 264 11.39 2.30 -7.04
C LEU A 264 10.51 3.04 -8.06
N SER A 265 11.08 3.65 -9.11
CA SER A 265 10.27 4.34 -10.13
C SER A 265 9.40 3.41 -10.98
N GLY A 266 9.52 2.09 -10.80
CA GLY A 266 8.70 1.12 -11.50
C GLY A 266 7.42 0.72 -10.75
N GLU A 267 7.26 1.09 -9.47
CA GLU A 267 6.11 0.63 -8.66
C GLU A 267 4.77 1.07 -9.26
N TYR A 268 4.55 2.39 -9.38
CA TYR A 268 3.30 2.92 -9.90
C TYR A 268 3.05 2.57 -11.38
N PRO A 269 4.05 2.64 -12.29
CA PRO A 269 3.88 2.10 -13.65
C PRO A 269 3.40 0.65 -13.68
N ARG A 270 3.93 -0.23 -12.81
CA ARG A 270 3.47 -1.62 -12.68
C ARG A 270 2.05 -1.71 -12.13
N LEU A 271 1.68 -0.91 -11.14
CA LEU A 271 0.30 -0.86 -10.64
C LEU A 271 -0.70 -0.50 -11.75
N TYR A 272 -0.40 0.49 -12.59
CA TYR A 272 -1.26 0.87 -13.71
C TYR A 272 -1.30 -0.19 -14.82
N GLN A 273 -0.18 -0.89 -15.04
CA GLN A 273 -0.15 -2.04 -15.94
C GLN A 273 -1.03 -3.19 -15.41
N ASN A 274 -0.96 -3.47 -14.10
CA ASN A 274 -1.78 -4.50 -13.45
C ASN A 274 -3.27 -4.14 -13.53
N MET A 275 -3.64 -2.88 -13.29
CA MET A 275 -5.02 -2.43 -13.46
C MET A 275 -5.53 -2.66 -14.88
N PHE A 276 -4.70 -2.37 -15.89
CA PHE A 276 -5.07 -2.61 -17.29
C PHE A 276 -5.29 -4.11 -17.57
N GLN A 277 -4.44 -4.98 -17.04
CA GLN A 277 -4.58 -6.43 -17.16
C GLN A 277 -5.81 -6.97 -16.42
N LEU A 278 -6.12 -6.44 -15.23
CA LEU A 278 -7.31 -6.83 -14.48
C LEU A 278 -8.59 -6.53 -15.26
N ILE A 279 -8.67 -5.34 -15.89
CA ILE A 279 -9.81 -4.96 -16.74
C ILE A 279 -9.90 -5.89 -17.95
N ALA A 280 -8.80 -6.12 -18.65
CA ALA A 280 -8.76 -6.99 -19.83
C ALA A 280 -9.22 -8.42 -19.52
N ASN A 281 -8.97 -8.89 -18.30
CA ASN A 281 -9.33 -10.23 -17.83
C ASN A 281 -10.67 -10.27 -17.05
N SER A 282 -11.39 -9.15 -16.92
CA SER A 282 -12.60 -9.03 -16.10
C SER A 282 -12.40 -9.55 -14.66
N ALA A 283 -11.25 -9.22 -14.08
CA ALA A 283 -10.83 -9.67 -12.76
C ALA A 283 -10.70 -8.48 -11.79
N SER A 284 -10.76 -8.81 -10.49
CA SER A 284 -10.48 -7.90 -9.38
C SER A 284 -9.32 -8.45 -8.56
N ASP A 285 -8.54 -7.56 -7.95
CA ASP A 285 -7.49 -7.92 -6.99
C ASP A 285 -7.69 -7.09 -5.72
N VAL A 286 -8.16 -7.75 -4.67
CA VAL A 286 -8.53 -7.12 -3.39
C VAL A 286 -7.93 -7.92 -2.25
N ASP A 287 -6.59 -7.93 -2.19
CA ASP A 287 -5.88 -8.61 -1.11
C ASP A 287 -5.87 -7.77 0.17
N LEU A 288 -6.67 -8.21 1.16
CA LEU A 288 -6.84 -7.55 2.45
C LEU A 288 -5.86 -8.03 3.53
N ARG A 289 -5.03 -9.06 3.26
CA ARG A 289 -4.13 -9.64 4.25
C ARG A 289 -3.25 -8.61 4.97
N PRO A 290 -2.62 -7.62 4.31
CA PRO A 290 -1.79 -6.62 5.01
C PRO A 290 -2.60 -5.79 6.01
N MET A 291 -3.81 -5.40 5.62
CA MET A 291 -4.72 -4.61 6.45
C MET A 291 -5.26 -5.43 7.62
N THR A 292 -5.59 -6.71 7.40
CA THR A 292 -5.99 -7.65 8.47
C THR A 292 -4.94 -7.73 9.57
N LEU A 293 -3.65 -7.91 9.22
CA LEU A 293 -2.57 -7.99 10.22
C LEU A 293 -2.44 -6.72 11.06
N ILE A 294 -2.70 -5.54 10.50
CA ILE A 294 -2.69 -4.28 11.25
C ILE A 294 -3.89 -4.17 12.17
N LEU A 295 -5.08 -4.51 11.70
CA LEU A 295 -6.27 -4.46 12.53
C LEU A 295 -6.22 -5.50 13.67
N ASP A 296 -5.60 -6.65 13.43
CA ASP A 296 -5.27 -7.61 14.47
C ASP A 296 -4.30 -6.98 15.49
N ALA A 297 -3.32 -6.18 15.06
CA ALA A 297 -2.43 -5.48 15.97
C ALA A 297 -3.17 -4.44 16.84
N PHE A 298 -4.09 -3.67 16.25
CA PHE A 298 -4.95 -2.79 17.02
C PHE A 298 -5.90 -3.56 17.96
N THR A 299 -6.31 -4.78 17.62
CA THR A 299 -7.25 -5.58 18.43
C THR A 299 -6.55 -6.30 19.58
N LEU A 300 -5.43 -6.97 19.29
CA LEU A 300 -4.67 -7.84 20.20
C LEU A 300 -3.56 -7.10 20.96
N GLY A 301 -3.17 -5.91 20.50
CA GLY A 301 -2.00 -5.20 21.01
C GLY A 301 -2.16 -4.64 22.41
N ASN A 302 -1.16 -4.89 23.26
CA ASN A 302 -0.95 -4.11 24.47
C ASN A 302 -0.65 -2.66 24.09
N ARG A 303 -1.15 -1.70 24.86
CA ARG A 303 -0.97 -0.27 24.60
C ARG A 303 -0.12 0.34 25.69
N GLU A 304 1.04 0.84 25.30
CA GLU A 304 1.99 1.51 26.17
C GLU A 304 1.98 3.00 25.86
N MET A 305 1.61 3.82 26.83
CA MET A 305 1.63 5.27 26.66
C MET A 305 3.06 5.80 26.76
N THR A 306 3.45 6.66 25.83
CA THR A 306 4.72 7.39 25.87
C THR A 306 4.50 8.90 25.97
N ASP A 307 5.59 9.65 26.10
CA ASP A 307 5.57 11.11 26.06
C ASP A 307 4.89 11.68 24.81
N ALA A 308 4.46 12.95 24.93
CA ALA A 308 3.78 13.62 23.83
C ALA A 308 4.71 13.75 22.63
N PHE A 309 4.18 13.48 21.44
CA PHE A 309 4.87 13.78 20.19
C PHE A 309 4.74 15.28 19.91
N ILE A 310 5.87 15.94 19.68
CA ILE A 310 5.97 17.34 19.28
C ILE A 310 6.71 17.38 17.95
N GLU A 311 6.14 18.04 16.95
CA GLU A 311 6.77 18.22 15.63
C GLU A 311 8.13 18.92 15.74
#